data_AF-A0A432ME50-F1
#
_entry.id   AF-A0A432ME50-F1
#
_cell.length_a   1.000
_cell.length_b   1.000
_cell.length_c   1.000
_cell.angle_alpha   90.00
_cell.angle_beta   90.00
_cell.angle_gamma   90.00
#
_symmetry.space_group_name_H-M   'P 1'
#
loop_
_entity.id
_entity.type
_entity.pdbx_description
1 polymer ?
#
loop_
_entity_poly.entity_id
_entity_poly.type
_entity_poly.pdbx_seq_one_letter_code
_entity_poly.pdbx_strand_id
1 'polypeptide(L)'
;MPGTPPPPLLRPSSRSPREAPSRPRPPRRATAPRPPRPSRPARSRSLPPRADPSRAGSSRLGSPPTRTSPSRIRTRPPVELPAPGGRPAERTWDSAPIPKAPPEEASAGLPPPAPFLLIPTRTRSIAREILTMADITAQAVNELRKRTGLGLMECKKLLQEAAGDPKKAETLAKERGMAKAAGRAGRVASAGRVEVAIAQDGRAGSIIELNCETDFVARNEDFRKAAQILAEHVLALGQTGGIDVSSLASTPVGDTGQTLADFLLDLNSRTGENVQFTRAYRLETSGPGRVDAYVHHDNKSGAIVSLRCPDDAVAGSENVIALAKDLALHVVATRPLASRRDEVPAEAVAEQKRIFVTQAEDKPENIREKIAEGKLNAWFGEIVLIDQVFVKDPSQKVSKVIEATGPGIELDHFARLAVGESAD
;
A
#
# COMPACT_ATOMS: atom_id res chain seq x y z
N MET A 1 39.83 -23.18 50.15
CA MET A 1 40.97 -23.65 49.35
C MET A 1 40.59 -23.52 47.88
N PRO A 2 41.05 -22.46 47.18
CA PRO A 2 40.74 -22.21 45.79
C PRO A 2 41.59 -23.14 44.89
N GLY A 3 40.93 -23.87 44.01
CA GLY A 3 41.57 -24.72 43.00
C GLY A 3 42.05 -23.90 41.81
N THR A 4 43.32 -24.08 41.49
CA THR A 4 44.10 -23.44 40.43
C THR A 4 43.43 -23.57 39.04
N PRO A 5 43.41 -22.51 38.21
CA PRO A 5 42.81 -22.57 36.87
C PRO A 5 43.66 -23.39 35.88
N PRO A 6 43.02 -24.03 34.88
CA PRO A 6 43.72 -24.84 33.87
C PRO A 6 44.53 -23.98 32.88
N PRO A 7 45.63 -24.53 32.31
CA PRO A 7 46.46 -23.82 31.33
C PRO A 7 45.78 -23.65 29.97
N PRO A 8 46.17 -22.63 29.19
CA PRO A 8 45.49 -22.25 27.94
C PRO A 8 45.75 -23.23 26.79
N LEU A 9 44.71 -23.44 25.98
CA LEU A 9 44.71 -24.28 24.79
C LEU A 9 45.60 -23.68 23.68
N LEU A 10 46.66 -24.42 23.34
CA LEU A 10 47.51 -24.16 22.18
C LEU A 10 46.72 -24.43 20.88
N ARG A 11 46.63 -23.40 20.04
CA ARG A 11 46.04 -23.48 18.70
C ARG A 11 46.92 -24.34 17.79
N PRO A 12 46.39 -25.37 17.10
CA PRO A 12 47.15 -26.05 16.06
C PRO A 12 47.28 -25.18 14.81
N SER A 13 48.53 -25.09 14.36
CA SER A 13 49.02 -24.43 13.17
C SER A 13 48.35 -24.89 11.87
N SER A 14 48.12 -23.93 10.98
CA SER A 14 47.69 -24.07 9.59
C SER A 14 48.47 -25.16 8.84
N ARG A 15 47.77 -26.24 8.47
CA ARG A 15 48.21 -27.19 7.45
C ARG A 15 47.62 -26.77 6.10
N SER A 16 48.50 -26.53 5.14
CA SER A 16 48.19 -26.28 3.73
C SER A 16 47.32 -27.41 3.14
N PRO A 17 46.36 -27.08 2.25
CA PRO A 17 45.50 -28.09 1.64
C PRO A 17 46.30 -28.95 0.67
N ARG A 18 46.20 -30.27 0.83
CA ARG A 18 46.64 -31.26 -0.15
C ARG A 18 45.80 -31.11 -1.43
N GLU A 19 46.47 -30.98 -2.57
CA GLU A 19 45.86 -31.10 -3.89
C GLU A 19 45.11 -32.43 -4.02
N ALA A 20 43.82 -32.34 -4.39
CA ALA A 20 43.03 -33.48 -4.82
C ALA A 20 43.34 -33.79 -6.31
N PRO A 21 43.47 -35.07 -6.71
CA PRO A 21 43.69 -35.42 -8.10
C PRO A 21 42.48 -35.02 -8.97
N SER A 22 42.78 -34.35 -10.07
CA SER A 22 41.84 -33.86 -11.08
C SER A 22 41.02 -35.00 -11.69
N ARG A 23 39.69 -34.93 -11.55
CA ARG A 23 38.78 -35.84 -12.27
C ARG A 23 38.79 -35.51 -13.77
N PRO A 24 38.80 -36.51 -14.68
CA PRO A 24 38.75 -36.28 -16.11
C PRO A 24 37.41 -35.66 -16.53
N ARG A 25 37.47 -34.69 -17.45
CA ARG A 25 36.29 -34.01 -18.02
C ARG A 25 35.41 -35.02 -18.79
N PRO A 26 34.07 -34.95 -18.67
CA PRO A 26 33.19 -35.73 -19.53
C PRO A 26 33.29 -35.24 -21.00
N PRO A 27 33.14 -36.14 -21.99
CA PRO A 27 33.21 -35.76 -23.40
C PRO A 27 32.07 -34.80 -23.77
N ARG A 28 32.41 -33.80 -24.59
CA ARG A 28 31.45 -32.86 -25.19
C ARG A 28 30.39 -33.64 -25.98
N ARG A 29 29.15 -33.59 -25.52
CA ARG A 29 27.99 -34.12 -26.24
C ARG A 29 27.79 -33.29 -27.50
N ALA A 30 27.93 -33.91 -28.66
CA ALA A 30 27.63 -33.30 -29.95
C ALA A 30 26.15 -32.89 -29.99
N THR A 31 25.90 -31.62 -30.28
CA THR A 31 24.55 -31.07 -30.50
C THR A 31 23.98 -31.66 -31.79
N ALA A 32 22.96 -32.50 -31.68
CA ALA A 32 22.15 -32.92 -32.82
C ALA A 32 21.39 -31.72 -33.39
N PRO A 33 21.26 -31.59 -34.72
CA PRO A 33 20.54 -30.49 -35.35
C PRO A 33 19.04 -30.56 -35.03
N ARG A 34 18.43 -29.40 -34.74
CA ARG A 34 16.99 -29.25 -34.46
C ARG A 34 16.15 -29.71 -35.66
N PRO A 35 15.05 -30.47 -35.45
CA PRO A 35 14.09 -30.74 -36.51
C PRO A 35 13.36 -29.45 -36.94
N PRO A 36 12.96 -29.33 -38.21
CA PRO A 36 12.24 -28.15 -38.72
C PRO A 36 10.86 -28.01 -38.06
N ARG A 37 10.47 -26.77 -37.77
CA ARG A 37 9.15 -26.43 -37.21
C ARG A 37 8.03 -26.80 -38.19
N PRO A 38 6.92 -27.40 -37.73
CA PRO A 38 5.75 -27.60 -38.58
C PRO A 38 5.13 -26.24 -38.94
N SER A 39 4.83 -26.08 -40.23
CA SER A 39 4.16 -24.93 -40.83
C SER A 39 2.73 -24.79 -40.30
N ARG A 40 2.33 -23.56 -39.95
CA ARG A 40 0.95 -23.19 -39.62
C ARG A 40 0.02 -23.49 -40.80
N PRO A 41 -1.12 -24.19 -40.60
CA PRO A 41 -2.18 -24.20 -41.59
C PRO A 41 -2.92 -22.86 -41.62
N ALA A 42 -3.35 -22.48 -42.82
CA ALA A 42 -4.01 -21.24 -43.15
C ALA A 42 -5.31 -20.99 -42.37
N ARG A 43 -5.55 -19.74 -41.97
CA ARG A 43 -6.87 -19.25 -41.56
C ARG A 43 -7.78 -19.17 -42.79
N SER A 44 -8.63 -20.16 -42.99
CA SER A 44 -9.81 -20.00 -43.83
C SER A 44 -10.88 -19.22 -43.05
N ARG A 45 -11.35 -18.11 -43.63
CA ARG A 45 -12.51 -17.37 -43.17
C ARG A 45 -13.76 -18.18 -43.49
N SER A 46 -14.44 -18.70 -42.47
CA SER A 46 -15.81 -19.21 -42.60
C SER A 46 -16.81 -18.07 -42.34
N LEU A 47 -17.65 -17.80 -43.35
CA LEU A 47 -18.83 -16.95 -43.29
C LEU A 47 -19.92 -17.64 -42.43
N PRO A 48 -20.84 -16.89 -41.80
CA PRO A 48 -21.96 -17.47 -41.07
C PRO A 48 -23.03 -18.00 -42.06
N PRO A 49 -23.76 -19.08 -41.73
CA PRO A 49 -24.80 -19.58 -42.60
C PRO A 49 -26.05 -18.67 -42.57
N ARG A 50 -26.57 -18.41 -43.77
CA ARG A 50 -27.89 -17.81 -44.02
C ARG A 50 -28.99 -18.78 -43.58
N ALA A 51 -30.04 -18.21 -43.00
CA ALA A 51 -31.32 -18.86 -42.76
C ALA A 51 -32.04 -19.14 -44.09
N ASP A 52 -32.71 -20.28 -44.17
CA ASP A 52 -33.74 -20.55 -45.19
C ASP A 52 -35.09 -20.84 -44.51
N PRO A 53 -36.22 -20.37 -45.08
CA PRO A 53 -37.54 -20.46 -44.48
C PRO A 53 -38.41 -21.57 -45.10
N SER A 54 -39.27 -22.18 -44.27
CA SER A 54 -40.55 -22.87 -44.58
C SER A 54 -40.80 -23.89 -43.46
N ARG A 55 -42.00 -24.16 -42.93
CA ARG A 55 -43.34 -24.09 -43.49
C ARG A 55 -44.39 -24.07 -42.35
N ALA A 56 -45.55 -23.55 -42.70
CA ALA A 56 -46.78 -23.29 -41.97
C ALA A 56 -47.47 -24.42 -41.18
N GLY A 57 -48.33 -24.01 -40.23
CA GLY A 57 -49.53 -24.74 -39.75
C GLY A 57 -49.92 -24.40 -38.29
N SER A 58 -50.58 -23.26 -38.00
CA SER A 58 -52.05 -23.05 -37.89
C SER A 58 -52.75 -23.65 -36.65
N SER A 59 -53.10 -22.79 -35.67
CA SER A 59 -54.47 -22.55 -35.11
C SER A 59 -54.37 -21.51 -33.97
N ARG A 60 -54.93 -20.29 -34.12
CA ARG A 60 -56.23 -19.79 -33.59
C ARG A 60 -56.35 -19.94 -32.06
N LEU A 61 -56.75 -18.97 -31.22
CA LEU A 61 -57.34 -17.62 -31.33
C LEU A 61 -57.25 -17.00 -29.91
N GLY A 62 -57.08 -15.68 -29.80
CA GLY A 62 -57.24 -14.94 -28.53
C GLY A 62 -56.51 -13.59 -28.51
N SER A 63 -57.20 -12.53 -28.93
CA SER A 63 -56.71 -11.13 -28.83
C SER A 63 -57.19 -10.46 -27.52
N PRO A 64 -56.51 -9.39 -27.05
CA PRO A 64 -56.53 -8.93 -25.66
C PRO A 64 -57.41 -7.69 -25.43
N PRO A 65 -57.62 -7.26 -24.17
CA PRO A 65 -57.95 -5.89 -23.87
C PRO A 65 -56.70 -5.07 -23.48
N THR A 66 -56.90 -3.76 -23.55
CA THR A 66 -55.94 -2.68 -23.75
C THR A 66 -55.38 -2.05 -22.47
N ARG A 67 -54.10 -1.66 -22.55
CA ARG A 67 -53.54 -0.32 -22.24
C ARG A 67 -53.68 0.23 -20.82
N THR A 68 -52.55 0.25 -20.10
CA THR A 68 -52.10 1.39 -19.27
C THR A 68 -50.59 1.61 -19.44
N SER A 69 -50.20 2.87 -19.49
CA SER A 69 -48.92 3.42 -19.97
C SER A 69 -47.74 3.24 -19.02
N PRO A 70 -46.48 3.15 -19.50
CA PRO A 70 -45.31 3.52 -18.72
C PRO A 70 -44.87 4.96 -19.03
N SER A 71 -44.64 5.69 -17.95
CA SER A 71 -44.07 7.03 -17.85
C SER A 71 -42.74 7.19 -18.61
N ARG A 72 -42.73 8.14 -19.55
CA ARG A 72 -41.52 8.66 -20.22
C ARG A 72 -40.61 9.36 -19.22
N ILE A 73 -39.43 8.78 -18.97
CA ILE A 73 -38.28 9.54 -18.47
C ILE A 73 -37.77 10.40 -19.62
N ARG A 74 -37.86 11.73 -19.46
CA ARG A 74 -37.30 12.73 -20.37
C ARG A 74 -35.78 12.59 -20.40
N THR A 75 -35.23 12.12 -21.51
CA THR A 75 -33.84 12.36 -21.89
C THR A 75 -33.66 13.86 -22.17
N ARG A 76 -32.65 14.48 -21.56
CA ARG A 76 -32.22 15.84 -21.88
C ARG A 76 -31.73 15.89 -23.33
N PRO A 77 -31.99 16.98 -24.09
CA PRO A 77 -31.39 17.15 -25.41
C PRO A 77 -29.87 17.35 -25.27
N PRO A 78 -29.08 16.97 -26.29
CA PRO A 78 -27.65 17.18 -26.28
C PRO A 78 -27.33 18.69 -26.33
N VAL A 79 -26.35 19.12 -25.54
CA VAL A 79 -25.74 20.44 -25.67
C VAL A 79 -24.98 20.48 -26.99
N GLU A 80 -25.38 21.37 -27.87
CA GLU A 80 -24.74 21.64 -29.16
C GLU A 80 -23.38 22.32 -28.89
N LEU A 81 -22.28 21.63 -29.17
CA LEU A 81 -20.93 22.20 -29.14
C LEU A 81 -20.73 23.04 -30.42
N PRO A 82 -20.27 24.30 -30.33
CA PRO A 82 -19.96 25.07 -31.53
C PRO A 82 -18.72 24.50 -32.24
N ALA A 83 -18.79 24.48 -33.58
CA ALA A 83 -17.74 23.99 -34.47
C ALA A 83 -16.41 24.77 -34.33
N PRO A 84 -15.24 24.16 -34.62
CA PRO A 84 -13.96 24.85 -34.57
C PRO A 84 -13.75 25.62 -35.87
N GLY A 85 -13.85 26.95 -35.82
CA GLY A 85 -13.59 27.79 -36.98
C GLY A 85 -13.34 29.25 -36.61
N GLY A 86 -12.12 29.72 -36.90
CA GLY A 86 -11.78 31.14 -36.94
C GLY A 86 -10.68 31.54 -35.96
N ARG A 87 -9.46 31.74 -36.49
CA ARG A 87 -8.37 32.41 -35.76
C ARG A 87 -8.81 33.83 -35.38
N PRO A 88 -8.64 34.29 -34.14
CA PRO A 88 -8.81 35.70 -33.85
C PRO A 88 -7.62 36.49 -34.40
N ALA A 89 -7.94 37.56 -35.14
CA ALA A 89 -6.98 38.53 -35.65
C ALA A 89 -6.10 39.09 -34.52
N GLU A 90 -4.81 39.24 -34.82
CA GLU A 90 -3.83 39.93 -34.00
C GLU A 90 -4.34 41.34 -33.66
N ARG A 91 -4.67 41.56 -32.38
CA ARG A 91 -4.76 42.91 -31.85
C ARG A 91 -3.33 43.36 -31.55
N THR A 92 -2.83 44.21 -32.44
CA THR A 92 -1.66 45.04 -32.21
C THR A 92 -1.92 45.91 -30.98
N TRP A 93 -1.19 45.65 -29.89
CA TRP A 93 -1.09 46.60 -28.80
C TRP A 93 -0.10 47.66 -29.26
N ASP A 94 -0.66 48.76 -29.77
CA ASP A 94 0.07 49.98 -30.07
C ASP A 94 0.83 50.46 -28.82
N SER A 95 2.11 50.71 -29.04
CA SER A 95 3.10 51.23 -28.11
C SER A 95 2.63 52.51 -27.43
N ALA A 96 2.30 52.45 -26.14
CA ALA A 96 2.21 53.64 -25.29
C ALA A 96 3.62 54.08 -24.86
N PRO A 97 4.01 55.36 -25.04
CA PRO A 97 5.36 55.84 -24.72
C PRO A 97 5.58 56.00 -23.21
N ILE A 98 6.78 55.61 -22.78
CA ILE A 98 7.33 55.79 -21.43
C ILE A 98 7.44 57.30 -21.11
N PRO A 99 6.92 57.80 -19.97
CA PRO A 99 7.13 59.19 -19.58
C PRO A 99 8.61 59.43 -19.21
N LYS A 100 9.23 60.41 -19.87
CA LYS A 100 10.59 60.89 -19.65
C LYS A 100 10.70 61.61 -18.29
N ALA A 101 11.88 61.47 -17.66
CA ALA A 101 12.28 62.21 -16.47
C ALA A 101 12.22 63.73 -16.68
N PRO A 102 11.87 64.53 -15.66
CA PRO A 102 11.89 65.98 -15.74
C PRO A 102 13.34 66.52 -15.77
N PRO A 103 13.56 67.71 -16.38
CA PRO A 103 14.88 68.29 -16.55
C PRO A 103 15.42 68.91 -15.27
N GLU A 104 16.75 68.95 -15.23
CA GLU A 104 17.65 69.55 -14.26
C GLU A 104 17.49 71.08 -14.23
N GLU A 105 17.09 71.65 -13.09
CA GLU A 105 17.14 73.09 -12.83
C GLU A 105 18.25 73.43 -11.82
N ALA A 106 18.81 74.62 -12.04
CA ALA A 106 20.13 75.04 -11.61
C ALA A 106 20.26 75.43 -10.13
N SER A 107 21.37 74.98 -9.54
CA SER A 107 22.32 75.75 -8.71
C SER A 107 21.81 77.06 -8.06
N ALA A 108 21.60 77.02 -6.73
CA ALA A 108 21.78 78.18 -5.86
C ALA A 108 22.28 77.78 -4.45
N GLY A 109 23.57 78.02 -4.19
CA GLY A 109 24.15 78.50 -2.92
C GLY A 109 24.02 77.67 -1.63
N LEU A 110 25.12 77.00 -1.23
CA LEU A 110 25.40 76.67 0.17
C LEU A 110 25.85 77.92 0.96
N PRO A 111 25.42 78.11 2.22
CA PRO A 111 26.21 78.83 3.22
C PRO A 111 27.20 77.90 3.95
N PRO A 112 28.32 78.43 4.50
CA PRO A 112 29.44 77.63 5.04
C PRO A 112 29.13 76.95 6.38
N PRO A 113 29.91 75.92 6.78
CA PRO A 113 29.65 75.15 8.00
C PRO A 113 30.15 75.84 9.27
N ALA A 114 29.35 75.77 10.35
CA ALA A 114 29.76 76.08 11.71
C ALA A 114 30.39 74.85 12.40
N PRO A 115 31.31 75.02 13.36
CA PRO A 115 32.16 73.93 13.85
C PRO A 115 31.46 73.00 14.85
N PHE A 116 31.93 71.77 14.79
CA PHE A 116 31.69 70.60 15.65
C PHE A 116 31.50 70.89 17.15
N LEU A 117 30.44 70.31 17.73
CA LEU A 117 30.44 69.89 19.14
C LEU A 117 29.91 68.45 19.26
N LEU A 118 30.67 67.65 20.00
CA LEU A 118 30.60 66.21 20.20
C LEU A 118 29.41 65.77 21.11
N ILE A 119 28.56 64.86 20.61
CA ILE A 119 28.11 63.54 21.16
C ILE A 119 27.89 63.44 22.71
N PRO A 120 26.76 62.87 23.23
CA PRO A 120 26.33 61.51 22.91
C PRO A 120 24.83 61.25 22.78
N THR A 121 24.43 60.74 21.62
CA THR A 121 23.17 59.99 21.48
C THR A 121 23.42 58.51 21.78
N ARG A 122 22.51 57.97 22.59
CA ARG A 122 22.25 56.54 22.85
C ARG A 122 22.22 55.73 21.55
N THR A 123 23.36 55.20 21.12
CA THR A 123 23.40 54.21 20.02
C THR A 123 24.01 52.92 20.55
N ARG A 124 23.29 52.24 21.44
CA ARG A 124 23.66 50.87 21.88
C ARG A 124 22.56 49.82 21.69
N SER A 125 21.44 50.15 21.02
CA SER A 125 20.33 49.21 20.88
C SER A 125 20.06 48.70 19.47
N ILE A 126 20.44 49.42 18.41
CA ILE A 126 20.06 49.04 17.03
C ILE A 126 21.12 48.15 16.36
N ALA A 127 22.40 48.31 16.69
CA ALA A 127 23.47 47.50 16.12
C ALA A 127 23.46 46.02 16.55
N ARG A 128 22.69 45.67 17.61
CA ARG A 128 22.52 44.27 18.04
C ARG A 128 21.39 43.56 17.32
N GLU A 129 20.48 44.30 16.69
CA GLU A 129 19.31 43.77 15.98
C GLU A 129 19.56 43.58 14.47
N ILE A 130 20.56 44.28 13.92
CA ILE A 130 20.92 44.22 12.49
C ILE A 130 22.03 43.17 12.22
N LEU A 131 22.78 42.74 13.24
CA LEU A 131 23.94 41.84 13.08
C LEU A 131 23.61 40.33 13.08
N THR A 132 22.34 39.94 12.92
CA THR A 132 21.93 38.52 12.92
C THR A 132 21.03 38.12 11.75
N MET A 133 21.11 38.81 10.62
CA MET A 133 20.86 38.14 9.34
C MET A 133 22.16 37.45 8.96
N ALA A 134 22.44 36.28 9.56
CA ALA A 134 23.41 35.38 8.94
C ALA A 134 23.01 35.29 7.46
N ASP A 135 23.92 35.60 6.54
CA ASP A 135 23.67 35.43 5.11
C ASP A 135 23.55 33.93 4.85
N ILE A 136 22.33 33.41 5.04
CA ILE A 136 22.05 32.00 4.84
C ILE A 136 22.18 31.75 3.36
N THR A 137 23.26 31.07 3.01
CA THR A 137 23.57 30.74 1.64
C THR A 137 22.49 29.80 1.09
N ALA A 138 22.14 29.98 -0.18
CA ALA A 138 21.22 29.05 -0.86
C ALA A 138 21.73 27.60 -0.82
N GLN A 139 23.05 27.41 -0.73
CA GLN A 139 23.69 26.12 -0.52
C GLN A 139 23.32 25.51 0.84
N ALA A 140 23.46 26.26 1.95
CA ALA A 140 23.08 25.79 3.28
C ALA A 140 21.59 25.42 3.37
N VAL A 141 20.70 26.21 2.75
CA VAL A 141 19.27 25.87 2.66
C VAL A 141 19.05 24.57 1.89
N ASN A 142 19.74 24.38 0.77
CA ASN A 142 19.62 23.16 -0.03
C ASN A 142 20.22 21.94 0.66
N GLU A 143 21.30 22.10 1.43
CA GLU A 143 21.87 21.02 2.24
C GLU A 143 20.93 20.59 3.35
N LEU A 144 20.37 21.55 4.11
CA LEU A 144 19.38 21.23 5.14
C LEU A 144 18.14 20.58 4.52
N ARG A 145 17.69 21.05 3.36
CA ARG A 145 16.59 20.44 2.61
C ARG A 145 16.90 19.00 2.19
N LYS A 146 18.11 18.71 1.72
CA LYS A 146 18.51 17.34 1.37
C LYS A 146 18.55 16.42 2.59
N ARG A 147 18.92 16.94 3.75
CA ARG A 147 19.01 16.18 5.00
C ARG A 147 17.65 15.94 5.66
N THR A 148 16.78 16.95 5.65
CA THR A 148 15.50 16.91 6.38
C THR A 148 14.29 16.58 5.49
N GLY A 149 14.41 16.77 4.17
CA GLY A 149 13.31 16.63 3.22
C GLY A 149 12.24 17.73 3.30
N LEU A 150 12.44 18.75 4.13
CA LEU A 150 11.47 19.84 4.33
C LEU A 150 11.41 20.81 3.14
N GLY A 151 10.33 21.59 3.08
CA GLY A 151 10.17 22.64 2.06
C GLY A 151 11.30 23.69 2.11
N LEU A 152 11.66 24.25 0.95
CA LEU A 152 12.79 25.18 0.83
C LEU A 152 12.68 26.39 1.78
N MET A 153 11.50 27.00 1.86
CA MET A 153 11.25 28.16 2.72
C MET A 153 11.25 27.80 4.21
N GLU A 154 10.87 26.57 4.54
CA GLU A 154 10.92 26.09 5.91
C GLU A 154 12.37 25.87 6.35
N CYS A 155 13.20 25.26 5.50
CA CYS A 155 14.65 25.14 5.74
C CYS A 155 15.31 26.51 5.91
N LYS A 156 14.94 27.50 5.10
CA LYS A 156 15.45 28.87 5.24
C LYS A 156 15.08 29.47 6.60
N LYS A 157 13.81 29.37 7.02
CA LYS A 157 13.35 29.88 8.32
C LYS A 157 14.05 29.21 9.49
N LEU A 158 14.20 27.88 9.44
CA LEU A 158 14.92 27.11 10.46
C LEU A 158 16.38 27.56 10.57
N LEU A 159 17.06 27.80 9.45
CA LEU A 159 18.43 28.33 9.45
C LEU A 159 18.50 29.77 9.96
N GLN A 160 17.48 30.60 9.72
CA GLN A 160 17.40 31.97 10.28
C GLN A 160 17.36 31.95 11.79
N GLU A 161 16.51 31.09 12.35
CA GLU A 161 16.35 30.96 13.80
C GLU A 161 17.54 30.25 14.46
N ALA A 162 18.17 29.33 13.74
CA ALA A 162 19.40 28.68 14.16
C ALA A 162 20.66 29.55 13.96
N ALA A 163 20.51 30.79 13.49
CA ALA A 163 21.63 31.69 13.17
C ALA A 163 22.68 31.06 12.22
N GLY A 164 22.22 30.27 11.25
CA GLY A 164 23.05 29.56 10.27
C GLY A 164 23.64 28.22 10.75
N ASP A 165 23.36 27.78 11.98
CA ASP A 165 23.85 26.50 12.50
C ASP A 165 22.99 25.32 12.02
N PRO A 166 23.52 24.42 11.17
CA PRO A 166 22.74 23.32 10.62
C PRO A 166 22.28 22.30 11.66
N LYS A 167 23.05 22.06 12.74
CA LYS A 167 22.68 21.09 13.78
C LYS A 167 21.52 21.62 14.61
N LYS A 168 21.58 22.90 15.00
CA LYS A 168 20.47 23.55 15.71
C LYS A 168 19.23 23.66 14.83
N ALA A 169 19.39 23.92 13.53
CA ALA A 169 18.27 23.93 12.60
C ALA A 169 17.58 22.56 12.50
N GLU A 170 18.34 21.47 12.57
CA GLU A 170 17.79 20.10 12.63
C GLU A 170 17.02 19.83 13.93
N THR A 171 17.53 20.25 15.08
CA THR A 171 16.81 20.12 16.35
C THR A 171 15.50 20.91 16.31
N LEU A 172 15.53 22.16 15.85
CA LEU A 172 14.34 22.99 15.67
C LEU A 172 13.34 22.39 14.66
N ALA A 173 13.85 21.75 13.60
CA ALA A 173 13.02 21.06 12.62
C ALA A 173 12.20 19.93 13.27
N LYS A 174 12.84 19.12 14.13
CA LYS A 174 12.17 18.05 14.86
C LYS A 174 11.13 18.57 15.84
N GLU A 175 11.48 19.57 16.65
CA GLU A 175 10.56 20.20 17.60
C GLU A 175 9.32 20.76 16.91
N ARG A 176 9.50 21.45 15.78
CA ARG A 176 8.39 21.99 14.98
C ARG A 176 7.60 20.92 14.25
N GLY A 177 8.27 19.87 13.79
CA GLY A 177 7.64 18.69 13.22
C GLY A 177 6.64 18.10 14.22
N MET A 178 7.05 17.89 15.47
CA MET A 178 6.18 17.38 16.54
C MET A 178 4.94 18.23 16.74
N ALA A 179 5.12 19.55 16.87
CA ALA A 179 4.00 20.47 17.04
C ALA A 179 3.02 20.45 15.85
N LYS A 180 3.55 20.43 14.62
CA LYS A 180 2.73 20.35 13.40
C LYS A 180 2.00 19.03 13.27
N ALA A 181 2.66 17.92 13.56
CA ALA A 181 2.04 16.60 13.56
C ALA A 181 0.93 16.49 14.60
N ALA A 182 1.16 16.98 15.83
CA ALA A 182 0.14 17.05 16.87
C ALA A 182 -1.09 17.87 16.43
N GLY A 183 -0.88 19.01 15.77
CA GLY A 183 -1.97 19.82 15.20
C GLY A 183 -2.71 19.15 14.03
N ARG A 184 -2.13 18.11 13.42
CA ARG A 184 -2.73 17.34 12.31
C ARG A 184 -3.34 16.02 12.75
N ALA A 185 -2.99 15.51 13.93
CA ALA A 185 -3.43 14.20 14.41
C ALA A 185 -4.96 14.03 14.45
N GLY A 186 -5.70 15.12 14.66
CA GLY A 186 -7.17 15.12 14.63
C GLY A 186 -7.81 15.13 13.23
N ARG A 187 -7.01 15.18 12.16
CA ARG A 187 -7.52 15.15 10.78
C ARG A 187 -7.80 13.72 10.35
N VAL A 188 -8.84 13.53 9.55
CA VAL A 188 -9.23 12.19 9.07
C VAL A 188 -8.22 11.70 8.03
N ALA A 189 -7.57 10.56 8.32
CA ALA A 189 -6.67 9.86 7.41
C ALA A 189 -7.37 8.64 6.80
N SER A 190 -8.31 8.86 5.87
CA SER A 190 -9.11 7.79 5.25
C SER A 190 -8.50 7.23 3.96
N ALA A 191 -7.45 7.86 3.43
CA ALA A 191 -6.67 7.33 2.33
C ALA A 191 -5.47 6.53 2.87
N GLY A 192 -4.68 5.93 1.98
CA GLY A 192 -3.52 5.15 2.39
C GLY A 192 -3.20 4.01 1.43
N ARG A 193 -2.40 3.07 1.92
CA ARG A 193 -2.08 1.84 1.21
C ARG A 193 -1.84 0.67 2.14
N VAL A 194 -2.09 -0.52 1.61
CA VAL A 194 -1.65 -1.80 2.17
C VAL A 194 -0.29 -2.16 1.59
N GLU A 195 0.59 -2.70 2.43
CA GLU A 195 1.90 -3.22 2.03
C GLU A 195 2.16 -4.55 2.73
N VAL A 196 2.93 -5.42 2.07
CA VAL A 196 3.24 -6.78 2.56
C VAL A 196 4.73 -7.05 2.50
N ALA A 197 5.24 -7.84 3.45
CA ALA A 197 6.59 -8.41 3.37
C ALA A 197 6.52 -9.91 3.64
N ILE A 198 7.20 -10.71 2.81
CA ILE A 198 7.29 -12.16 2.95
C ILE A 198 8.75 -12.53 3.22
N ALA A 199 8.98 -13.39 4.21
CA ALA A 199 10.31 -13.91 4.53
C ALA A 199 10.89 -14.68 3.34
N GLN A 200 12.22 -14.70 3.20
CA GLN A 200 12.89 -15.33 2.05
C GLN A 200 12.61 -16.84 1.94
N ASP A 201 12.42 -17.51 3.08
CA ASP A 201 12.03 -18.92 3.16
C ASP A 201 10.54 -19.15 2.92
N GLY A 202 9.74 -18.09 2.88
CA GLY A 202 8.28 -18.13 2.74
C GLY A 202 7.54 -18.69 3.95
N ARG A 203 8.16 -18.73 5.14
CA ARG A 203 7.51 -19.26 6.36
C ARG A 203 6.80 -18.21 7.19
N ALA A 204 7.14 -16.94 7.00
CA ALA A 204 6.51 -15.82 7.67
C ALA A 204 6.14 -14.71 6.69
N GLY A 205 5.11 -13.94 7.04
CA GLY A 205 4.69 -12.79 6.27
C GLY A 205 3.98 -11.77 7.14
N SER A 206 4.11 -10.50 6.79
CA SER A 206 3.41 -9.39 7.41
C SER A 206 2.55 -8.66 6.40
N ILE A 207 1.46 -8.07 6.89
CA ILE A 207 0.61 -7.14 6.17
C ILE A 207 0.36 -5.93 7.06
N ILE A 208 0.46 -4.73 6.48
CA ILE A 208 0.24 -3.48 7.20
C ILE A 208 -0.72 -2.56 6.43
N GLU A 209 -1.33 -1.64 7.16
CA GLU A 209 -2.03 -0.49 6.60
C GLU A 209 -1.36 0.80 7.07
N LEU A 210 -0.94 1.62 6.11
CA LEU A 210 -0.44 2.97 6.35
C LEU A 210 -1.41 3.99 5.75
N ASN A 211 -1.97 4.84 6.61
CA ASN A 211 -2.99 5.82 6.26
C ASN A 211 -2.42 7.22 6.06
N CYS A 212 -3.08 7.99 5.21
CA CYS A 212 -2.83 9.42 4.99
C CYS A 212 -4.13 10.18 4.66
N GLU A 213 -4.06 11.51 4.52
CA GLU A 213 -5.24 12.33 4.21
C GLU A 213 -5.67 12.16 2.75
N THR A 214 -4.73 12.09 1.81
CA THR A 214 -5.04 12.06 0.36
C THR A 214 -4.42 10.87 -0.39
N ASP A 215 -5.09 10.46 -1.47
CA ASP A 215 -4.59 9.42 -2.39
C ASP A 215 -3.28 9.84 -3.12
N PHE A 216 -2.97 11.14 -3.19
CA PHE A 216 -1.75 11.63 -3.84
C PHE A 216 -0.51 11.28 -3.01
N VAL A 217 -0.58 11.43 -1.69
CA VAL A 217 0.50 11.04 -0.78
C VAL A 217 0.66 9.51 -0.74
N ALA A 218 -0.44 8.76 -0.73
CA ALA A 218 -0.41 7.29 -0.75
C ALA A 218 0.38 6.70 -1.93
N ARG A 219 0.44 7.40 -3.06
CA ARG A 219 1.12 6.97 -4.30
C ARG A 219 2.55 7.50 -4.41
N ASN A 220 2.98 8.41 -3.53
CA ASN A 220 4.32 8.97 -3.55
C ASN A 220 5.36 7.91 -3.18
N GLU A 221 6.50 7.88 -3.88
CA GLU A 221 7.63 6.97 -3.63
C GLU A 221 8.11 6.99 -2.18
N ASP A 222 8.13 8.15 -1.53
CA ASP A 222 8.55 8.26 -0.13
C ASP A 222 7.59 7.53 0.83
N PHE A 223 6.29 7.65 0.58
CA PHE A 223 5.26 6.96 1.34
C PHE A 223 5.29 5.45 1.05
N ARG A 224 5.57 5.09 -0.21
CA ARG A 224 5.68 3.69 -0.62
C ARG A 224 6.84 2.97 0.07
N LYS A 225 8.02 3.59 0.05
CA LYS A 225 9.21 3.09 0.75
C LYS A 225 8.98 3.01 2.25
N ALA A 226 8.29 4.00 2.83
CA ALA A 226 7.98 3.96 4.24
C ALA A 226 7.09 2.77 4.61
N ALA A 227 6.04 2.50 3.83
CA ALA A 227 5.20 1.32 4.03
C ALA A 227 6.01 0.02 3.92
N GLN A 228 6.93 -0.08 2.97
CA GLN A 228 7.81 -1.26 2.82
C GLN A 228 8.67 -1.48 4.07
N ILE A 229 9.33 -0.43 4.55
CA ILE A 229 10.17 -0.49 5.76
C ILE A 229 9.34 -0.92 6.98
N LEU A 230 8.11 -0.42 7.10
CA LEU A 230 7.21 -0.79 8.20
C LEU A 230 6.73 -2.26 8.08
N ALA A 231 6.45 -2.75 6.88
CA ALA A 231 6.11 -4.16 6.66
C ALA A 231 7.27 -5.08 7.07
N GLU A 232 8.50 -4.74 6.68
CA GLU A 232 9.72 -5.46 7.06
C GLU A 232 9.97 -5.41 8.57
N HIS A 233 9.74 -4.25 9.19
CA HIS A 233 9.82 -4.08 10.64
C HIS A 233 8.85 -5.02 11.37
N VAL A 234 7.58 -5.05 10.95
CA VAL A 234 6.58 -5.96 11.53
C VAL A 234 7.00 -7.42 11.34
N LEU A 235 7.50 -7.77 10.15
CA LEU A 235 7.96 -9.13 9.85
C LEU A 235 9.07 -9.58 10.83
N ALA A 236 9.95 -8.67 11.24
CA ALA A 236 11.06 -8.93 12.15
C ALA A 236 10.67 -9.08 13.65
N LEU A 237 9.44 -8.72 14.06
CA LEU A 237 9.04 -8.76 15.48
C LEU A 237 8.89 -10.17 16.07
N GLY A 238 8.74 -11.20 15.24
CA GLY A 238 8.55 -12.59 15.69
C GLY A 238 7.20 -12.88 16.37
N GLN A 239 6.33 -11.88 16.53
CA GLN A 239 4.96 -12.05 17.05
C GLN A 239 4.03 -12.51 15.92
N THR A 240 3.12 -13.44 16.22
CA THR A 240 2.12 -13.92 15.25
C THR A 240 0.73 -13.47 15.69
N GLY A 241 -0.09 -13.03 14.74
CA GLY A 241 -1.42 -12.47 14.98
C GLY A 241 -1.49 -10.97 14.69
N GLY A 242 -2.52 -10.32 15.24
CA GLY A 242 -2.69 -8.87 15.21
C GLY A 242 -1.64 -8.18 16.06
N ILE A 243 -1.01 -7.16 15.51
CA ILE A 243 0.07 -6.43 16.15
C ILE A 243 -0.46 -5.11 16.69
N ASP A 244 -0.27 -4.87 17.99
CA ASP A 244 -0.53 -3.57 18.60
C ASP A 244 0.57 -2.58 18.18
N VAL A 245 0.28 -1.82 17.13
CA VAL A 245 1.20 -0.83 16.55
C VAL A 245 1.64 0.23 17.59
N SER A 246 0.78 0.57 18.55
CA SER A 246 1.09 1.59 19.55
C SER A 246 2.24 1.17 20.47
N SER A 247 2.33 -0.12 20.79
CA SER A 247 3.43 -0.71 21.56
C SER A 247 4.79 -0.61 20.87
N LEU A 248 4.80 -0.42 19.55
CA LEU A 248 6.02 -0.37 18.73
C LEU A 248 6.66 1.02 18.69
N ALA A 249 6.06 2.06 19.29
CA ALA A 249 6.49 3.45 19.14
C ALA A 249 8.00 3.68 19.40
N SER A 250 8.59 2.97 20.37
CA SER A 250 10.01 3.10 20.74
C SER A 250 10.93 2.07 20.05
N THR A 251 10.40 1.20 19.21
CA THR A 251 11.20 0.20 18.49
C THR A 251 11.99 0.87 17.35
N PRO A 252 13.26 0.49 17.13
CA PRO A 252 14.04 1.02 16.03
C PRO A 252 13.52 0.50 14.69
N VAL A 253 13.41 1.38 13.69
CA VAL A 253 12.85 1.06 12.37
C VAL A 253 13.86 1.41 11.27
N GLY A 254 13.99 0.53 10.28
CA GLY A 254 14.92 0.68 9.17
C GLY A 254 16.39 0.69 9.60
N ASP A 255 17.26 1.19 8.71
CA ASP A 255 18.72 1.13 8.91
C ASP A 255 19.29 2.30 9.74
N THR A 256 18.49 3.34 9.99
CA THR A 256 18.96 4.56 10.66
C THR A 256 18.94 4.46 12.19
N GLY A 257 18.32 3.40 12.74
CA GLY A 257 18.21 3.18 14.18
C GLY A 257 17.26 4.16 14.90
N GLN A 258 16.50 4.97 14.16
CA GLN A 258 15.50 5.87 14.74
C GLN A 258 14.26 5.10 15.19
N THR A 259 13.55 5.65 16.18
CA THR A 259 12.32 5.02 16.69
C THR A 259 11.19 5.08 15.67
N LEU A 260 10.22 4.16 15.76
CA LEU A 260 9.01 4.21 14.93
C LEU A 260 8.28 5.56 15.06
N ALA A 261 8.19 6.11 16.27
CA ALA A 261 7.56 7.40 16.51
C ALA A 261 8.26 8.53 15.74
N ASP A 262 9.60 8.58 15.81
CA ASP A 262 10.40 9.57 15.06
C ASP A 262 10.27 9.36 13.55
N PHE A 263 10.24 8.11 13.10
CA PHE A 263 10.08 7.76 11.69
C PHE A 263 8.74 8.25 11.11
N LEU A 264 7.63 8.01 11.83
CA LEU A 264 6.31 8.50 11.43
C LEU A 264 6.23 10.02 11.49
N LEU A 265 6.89 10.65 12.46
CA LEU A 265 6.95 12.10 12.58
C LEU A 265 7.69 12.75 11.40
N ASP A 266 8.83 12.19 11.01
CA ASP A 266 9.60 12.65 9.86
C ASP A 266 8.80 12.48 8.57
N LEU A 267 8.05 11.37 8.43
CA LEU A 267 7.16 11.15 7.30
C LEU A 267 6.02 12.19 7.25
N ASN A 268 5.33 12.44 8.36
CA ASN A 268 4.31 13.50 8.50
C ASN A 268 4.85 14.88 8.11
N SER A 269 6.09 15.18 8.49
CA SER A 269 6.73 16.46 8.22
C SER A 269 7.08 16.62 6.74
N ARG A 270 7.55 15.54 6.09
CA ARG A 270 7.87 15.52 4.65
C ARG A 270 6.63 15.54 3.76
N THR A 271 5.59 14.79 4.11
CA THR A 271 4.35 14.72 3.31
C THR A 271 3.46 15.95 3.52
N GLY A 272 3.53 16.57 4.70
CA GLY A 272 2.64 17.68 5.04
C GLY A 272 1.23 17.25 5.46
N GLU A 273 0.96 15.94 5.53
CA GLU A 273 -0.34 15.34 5.87
C GLU A 273 -0.25 14.57 7.19
N ASN A 274 -1.40 14.32 7.82
CA ASN A 274 -1.54 13.35 8.89
C ASN A 274 -1.31 11.93 8.35
N VAL A 275 -0.20 11.31 8.76
CA VAL A 275 0.15 9.92 8.44
C VAL A 275 0.04 9.07 9.69
N GLN A 276 -0.69 7.96 9.58
CA GLN A 276 -0.97 7.06 10.69
C GLN A 276 -0.64 5.62 10.29
N PHE A 277 0.14 4.94 11.12
CA PHE A 277 0.31 3.50 11.02
C PHE A 277 -0.68 2.86 11.99
N THR A 278 -1.72 2.23 11.45
CA THR A 278 -2.94 1.89 12.21
C THR A 278 -3.07 0.40 12.49
N ARG A 279 -2.85 -0.43 11.47
CA ARG A 279 -3.06 -1.88 11.56
C ARG A 279 -1.88 -2.64 11.00
N ALA A 280 -1.54 -3.72 11.68
CA ALA A 280 -0.52 -4.67 11.27
C ALA A 280 -0.92 -6.07 11.70
N TYR A 281 -0.62 -7.05 10.86
CA TYR A 281 -0.82 -8.46 11.14
C TYR A 281 0.39 -9.23 10.65
N ARG A 282 0.78 -10.28 11.39
CA ARG A 282 1.87 -11.17 11.00
C ARG A 282 1.42 -12.62 11.11
N LEU A 283 1.78 -13.43 10.12
CA LEU A 283 1.60 -14.87 10.12
C LEU A 283 2.96 -15.55 10.05
N GLU A 284 3.08 -16.68 10.74
CA GLU A 284 4.26 -17.54 10.70
C GLU A 284 3.81 -18.99 10.87
N THR A 285 4.41 -19.90 10.09
CA THR A 285 4.11 -21.32 10.16
C THR A 285 4.87 -21.97 11.31
N SER A 286 4.17 -22.77 12.12
CA SER A 286 4.76 -23.52 13.24
C SER A 286 5.60 -24.74 12.81
N GLY A 287 5.49 -25.16 11.55
CA GLY A 287 6.23 -26.26 10.94
C GLY A 287 6.40 -26.04 9.43
N PRO A 288 6.57 -27.11 8.63
CA PRO A 288 6.61 -26.99 7.18
C PRO A 288 5.34 -26.33 6.67
N GLY A 289 5.50 -25.29 5.85
CA GLY A 289 4.38 -24.48 5.42
C GLY A 289 4.79 -23.30 4.57
N ARG A 290 3.79 -22.63 4.02
CA ARG A 290 3.95 -21.51 3.09
C ARG A 290 3.06 -20.35 3.49
N VAL A 291 3.66 -19.18 3.65
CA VAL A 291 2.99 -17.89 3.70
C VAL A 291 3.19 -17.17 2.37
N ASP A 292 2.11 -16.66 1.79
CA ASP A 292 2.18 -15.79 0.63
C ASP A 292 1.07 -14.73 0.68
N ALA A 293 1.14 -13.75 -0.21
CA ALA A 293 0.31 -12.57 -0.17
C ALA A 293 -0.25 -12.18 -1.53
N TYR A 294 -1.32 -11.40 -1.50
CA TYR A 294 -1.81 -10.66 -2.65
C TYR A 294 -2.21 -9.25 -2.22
N VAL A 295 -1.69 -8.25 -2.92
CA VAL A 295 -2.11 -6.85 -2.81
C VAL A 295 -2.82 -6.48 -4.11
N HIS A 296 -4.03 -5.93 -3.99
CA HIS A 296 -4.78 -5.52 -5.17
C HIS A 296 -4.08 -4.37 -5.88
N HIS A 297 -4.29 -4.25 -7.19
CA HIS A 297 -3.57 -3.31 -8.05
C HIS A 297 -3.72 -1.82 -7.66
N ASP A 298 -4.78 -1.47 -6.91
CA ASP A 298 -4.99 -0.14 -6.36
C ASP A 298 -4.24 0.13 -5.05
N ASN A 299 -3.58 -0.89 -4.49
CA ASN A 299 -2.90 -0.92 -3.19
C ASN A 299 -3.80 -0.59 -1.99
N LYS A 300 -5.13 -0.64 -2.15
CA LYS A 300 -6.08 -0.32 -1.08
C LYS A 300 -6.52 -1.54 -0.30
N SER A 301 -6.26 -2.74 -0.80
CA SER A 301 -6.59 -3.98 -0.10
C SER A 301 -5.53 -5.04 -0.35
N GLY A 302 -5.32 -5.89 0.64
CA GLY A 302 -4.42 -7.03 0.53
C GLY A 302 -4.77 -8.11 1.53
N ALA A 303 -4.26 -9.31 1.28
CA ALA A 303 -4.35 -10.42 2.20
C ALA A 303 -3.04 -11.21 2.24
N ILE A 304 -2.79 -11.83 3.39
CA ILE A 304 -1.76 -12.85 3.59
C ILE A 304 -2.45 -14.16 3.98
N VAL A 305 -1.92 -15.28 3.49
CA VAL A 305 -2.44 -16.63 3.74
C VAL A 305 -1.29 -17.52 4.19
N SER A 306 -1.53 -18.31 5.24
CA SER A 306 -0.65 -19.36 5.74
C SER A 306 -1.22 -20.73 5.39
N LEU A 307 -0.37 -21.61 4.84
CA LEU A 307 -0.65 -23.01 4.57
C LEU A 307 0.28 -23.89 5.38
N ARG A 308 -0.27 -24.94 6.02
CA ARG A 308 0.53 -26.06 6.54
C ARG A 308 0.79 -27.06 5.43
N CYS A 309 1.97 -27.64 5.44
CA CYS A 309 2.42 -28.61 4.43
C CYS A 309 3.05 -29.83 5.13
N PRO A 310 3.11 -30.99 4.46
CA PRO A 310 3.71 -32.19 5.04
C PRO A 310 5.23 -32.06 5.24
N ASP A 311 5.91 -31.35 4.34
CA ASP A 311 7.36 -31.13 4.37
C ASP A 311 7.76 -29.84 3.61
N ASP A 312 9.03 -29.47 3.75
CA ASP A 312 9.58 -28.25 3.15
C ASP A 312 9.71 -28.30 1.63
N ALA A 313 9.84 -29.50 1.05
CA ALA A 313 9.91 -29.65 -0.40
C ALA A 313 8.54 -29.37 -1.03
N VAL A 314 7.46 -29.80 -0.39
CA VAL A 314 6.09 -29.46 -0.77
C VAL A 314 5.80 -27.99 -0.50
N ALA A 315 6.21 -27.45 0.66
CA ALA A 315 6.00 -26.02 0.96
C ALA A 315 6.67 -25.08 -0.06
N GLY A 316 7.83 -25.46 -0.58
CA GLY A 316 8.60 -24.71 -1.58
C GLY A 316 8.22 -24.97 -3.04
N SER A 317 7.25 -25.85 -3.33
CA SER A 317 6.91 -26.22 -4.70
C SER A 317 6.07 -25.14 -5.39
N GLU A 318 6.24 -25.00 -6.71
CA GLU A 318 5.60 -23.92 -7.50
C GLU A 318 4.06 -23.95 -7.40
N ASN A 319 3.45 -25.13 -7.32
CA ASN A 319 2.00 -25.30 -7.16
C ASN A 319 1.50 -24.81 -5.78
N VAL A 320 2.24 -25.02 -4.69
CA VAL A 320 1.85 -24.53 -3.36
C VAL A 320 2.03 -23.01 -3.25
N ILE A 321 3.11 -22.48 -3.84
CA ILE A 321 3.33 -21.03 -3.95
C ILE A 321 2.20 -20.38 -4.75
N ALA A 322 1.80 -20.97 -5.88
CA ALA A 322 0.68 -20.48 -6.68
C ALA A 322 -0.65 -20.57 -5.93
N LEU A 323 -0.90 -21.68 -5.22
CA LEU A 323 -2.09 -21.86 -4.40
C LEU A 323 -2.19 -20.76 -3.33
N ALA A 324 -1.13 -20.52 -2.55
CA ALA A 324 -1.15 -19.51 -1.48
C ALA A 324 -1.46 -18.09 -2.03
N LYS A 325 -0.86 -17.71 -3.17
CA LYS A 325 -1.16 -16.43 -3.85
C LYS A 325 -2.60 -16.35 -4.33
N ASP A 326 -3.11 -17.44 -4.88
CA ASP A 326 -4.46 -17.50 -5.42
C ASP A 326 -5.52 -17.47 -4.32
N LEU A 327 -5.24 -18.09 -3.18
CA LEU A 327 -6.06 -17.99 -1.97
C LEU A 327 -6.02 -16.57 -1.40
N ALA A 328 -4.86 -15.91 -1.35
CA ALA A 328 -4.78 -14.52 -0.91
C ALA A 328 -5.58 -13.59 -1.84
N LEU A 329 -5.53 -13.81 -3.16
CA LEU A 329 -6.38 -13.11 -4.12
C LEU A 329 -7.86 -13.36 -3.86
N HIS A 330 -8.24 -14.61 -3.61
CA HIS A 330 -9.61 -14.98 -3.29
C HIS A 330 -10.11 -14.26 -2.04
N VAL A 331 -9.33 -14.27 -0.96
CA VAL A 331 -9.65 -13.58 0.31
C VAL A 331 -9.89 -12.08 0.09
N VAL A 332 -9.04 -11.41 -0.70
CA VAL A 332 -9.24 -9.99 -1.03
C VAL A 332 -10.58 -9.76 -1.75
N ALA A 333 -10.97 -10.67 -2.64
CA ALA A 333 -12.19 -10.56 -3.44
C ALA A 333 -13.46 -10.91 -2.66
N THR A 334 -13.45 -11.95 -1.83
CA THR A 334 -14.66 -12.50 -1.18
C THR A 334 -14.83 -12.10 0.28
N ARG A 335 -13.78 -11.59 0.93
CA ARG A 335 -13.82 -11.11 2.33
C ARG A 335 -14.42 -12.12 3.31
N PRO A 336 -13.92 -13.37 3.35
CA PRO A 336 -14.37 -14.34 4.35
C PRO A 336 -14.13 -13.80 5.76
N LEU A 337 -15.00 -14.18 6.69
CA LEU A 337 -14.89 -13.84 8.11
C LEU A 337 -14.09 -14.89 8.88
N ALA A 338 -14.05 -16.12 8.38
CA ALA A 338 -13.39 -17.24 9.04
C ALA A 338 -12.73 -18.17 8.04
N SER A 339 -11.66 -18.84 8.46
CA SER A 339 -10.96 -19.84 7.64
C SER A 339 -11.77 -21.14 7.60
N ARG A 340 -12.37 -21.48 8.74
CA ARG A 340 -13.08 -22.74 9.01
C ARG A 340 -14.37 -22.47 9.78
N ARG A 341 -15.33 -23.41 9.76
CA ARG A 341 -16.64 -23.21 10.40
C ARG A 341 -16.58 -23.12 11.93
N ASP A 342 -15.61 -23.78 12.54
CA ASP A 342 -15.37 -23.80 13.99
C ASP A 342 -14.78 -22.50 14.53
N GLU A 343 -14.24 -21.64 13.65
CA GLU A 343 -13.81 -20.28 14.01
C GLU A 343 -15.00 -19.28 14.06
N VAL A 344 -16.18 -19.67 13.60
CA VAL A 344 -17.39 -18.82 13.67
C VAL A 344 -18.01 -18.94 15.07
N PRO A 345 -18.29 -17.82 15.76
CA PRO A 345 -18.85 -17.87 17.11
C PRO A 345 -20.15 -18.68 17.19
N ALA A 346 -20.25 -19.56 18.18
CA ALA A 346 -21.37 -20.49 18.31
C ALA A 346 -22.71 -19.74 18.50
N GLU A 347 -22.70 -18.60 19.17
CA GLU A 347 -23.86 -17.73 19.30
C GLU A 347 -24.33 -17.16 17.96
N ALA A 348 -23.41 -16.77 17.07
CA ALA A 348 -23.75 -16.27 15.74
C ALA A 348 -24.35 -17.39 14.88
N VAL A 349 -23.80 -18.60 14.96
CA VAL A 349 -24.34 -19.78 14.27
C VAL A 349 -25.75 -20.11 14.79
N ALA A 350 -25.95 -20.10 16.11
CA ALA A 350 -27.23 -20.41 16.74
C ALA A 350 -28.30 -19.37 16.37
N GLU A 351 -27.96 -18.09 16.43
CA GLU A 351 -28.85 -17.00 16.06
C GLU A 351 -29.22 -17.06 14.57
N GLN A 352 -28.22 -17.25 13.70
CA GLN A 352 -28.47 -17.36 12.27
C GLN A 352 -29.36 -18.56 11.93
N LYS A 353 -29.15 -19.70 12.59
CA LYS A 353 -30.03 -20.87 12.46
C LYS A 353 -31.46 -20.56 12.90
N ARG A 354 -31.65 -19.87 14.02
CA ARG A 354 -32.97 -19.46 14.52
C ARG A 354 -33.70 -18.54 13.53
N ILE A 355 -32.99 -17.58 12.94
CA ILE A 355 -33.52 -16.70 11.90
C ILE A 355 -34.02 -17.54 10.70
N PHE A 356 -33.21 -18.49 10.22
CA PHE A 356 -33.59 -19.33 9.09
C PHE A 356 -34.75 -20.29 9.37
N VAL A 357 -34.87 -20.81 10.60
CA VAL A 357 -36.03 -21.60 11.05
C VAL A 357 -37.29 -20.73 11.03
N THR A 358 -37.21 -19.51 11.57
CA THR A 358 -38.34 -18.56 11.62
C THR A 358 -38.81 -18.19 10.21
N GLN A 359 -37.88 -18.00 9.27
CA GLN A 359 -38.20 -17.74 7.86
C GLN A 359 -38.90 -18.90 7.12
N ALA A 360 -38.99 -20.09 7.73
CA ALA A 360 -39.67 -21.26 7.18
C ALA A 360 -40.85 -21.70 8.07
N GLU A 361 -41.44 -20.76 8.81
CA GLU A 361 -42.58 -20.99 9.71
C GLU A 361 -43.83 -21.53 9.00
N ASP A 362 -44.00 -21.24 7.72
CA ASP A 362 -45.10 -21.70 6.88
C ASP A 362 -44.98 -23.18 6.47
N LYS A 363 -43.85 -23.84 6.79
CA LYS A 363 -43.58 -25.24 6.46
C LYS A 363 -43.74 -26.17 7.67
N PRO A 364 -44.01 -27.48 7.44
CA PRO A 364 -43.98 -28.50 8.48
C PRO A 364 -42.64 -28.54 9.22
N GLU A 365 -42.66 -28.85 10.51
CA GLU A 365 -41.48 -28.77 11.40
C GLU A 365 -40.27 -29.57 10.90
N ASN A 366 -40.49 -30.80 10.45
CA ASN A 366 -39.45 -31.68 9.87
C ASN A 366 -38.85 -31.15 8.55
N ILE A 367 -39.59 -30.35 7.79
CA ILE A 367 -39.12 -29.73 6.54
C ILE A 367 -38.45 -28.39 6.85
N ARG A 368 -38.96 -27.65 7.83
CA ARG A 368 -38.42 -26.37 8.30
C ARG A 368 -36.97 -26.50 8.75
N GLU A 369 -36.65 -27.51 9.55
CA GLU A 369 -35.28 -27.75 10.02
C GLU A 369 -34.32 -28.02 8.85
N LYS A 370 -34.72 -28.86 7.90
CA LYS A 370 -33.92 -29.18 6.70
C LYS A 370 -33.69 -27.95 5.82
N ILE A 371 -34.70 -27.10 5.66
CA ILE A 371 -34.57 -25.83 4.92
C ILE A 371 -33.60 -24.90 5.64
N ALA A 372 -33.73 -24.76 6.95
CA ALA A 372 -32.85 -23.92 7.75
C ALA A 372 -31.39 -24.41 7.70
N GLU A 373 -31.16 -25.72 7.75
CA GLU A 373 -29.83 -26.31 7.59
C GLU A 373 -29.24 -26.05 6.19
N GLY A 374 -30.04 -26.16 5.13
CA GLY A 374 -29.62 -25.80 3.78
C GLY A 374 -29.20 -24.32 3.67
N LYS A 375 -29.99 -23.40 4.24
CA LYS A 375 -29.65 -21.97 4.29
C LYS A 375 -28.41 -21.69 5.13
N LEU A 376 -28.24 -22.39 6.25
CA LEU A 376 -27.05 -22.28 7.09
C LEU A 376 -25.79 -22.73 6.35
N ASN A 377 -25.87 -23.81 5.56
CA ASN A 377 -24.78 -24.25 4.70
C ASN A 377 -24.44 -23.24 3.59
N ALA A 378 -25.46 -22.58 3.01
CA ALA A 378 -25.24 -21.49 2.05
C ALA A 378 -24.54 -20.29 2.70
N TRP A 379 -24.97 -19.91 3.91
CA TRP A 379 -24.33 -18.84 4.69
C TRP A 379 -22.87 -19.16 5.01
N PHE A 380 -22.54 -20.39 5.44
CA PHE A 380 -21.14 -20.80 5.57
C PHE A 380 -20.36 -20.68 4.26
N GLY A 381 -20.99 -20.98 3.12
CA GLY A 381 -20.40 -20.77 1.79
C GLY A 381 -20.15 -19.30 1.42
N GLU A 382 -20.73 -18.35 2.16
CA GLU A 382 -20.48 -16.91 2.00
C GLU A 382 -19.38 -16.41 2.96
N ILE A 383 -19.34 -16.92 4.20
CA ILE A 383 -18.47 -16.36 5.25
C ILE A 383 -17.23 -17.19 5.59
N VAL A 384 -17.17 -18.47 5.23
CA VAL A 384 -16.07 -19.39 5.56
C VAL A 384 -15.24 -19.71 4.32
N LEU A 385 -13.94 -19.40 4.36
CA LEU A 385 -13.02 -19.50 3.22
C LEU A 385 -13.01 -20.89 2.57
N ILE A 386 -12.87 -21.97 3.34
CA ILE A 386 -12.82 -23.34 2.77
C ILE A 386 -14.13 -23.80 2.13
N ASP A 387 -15.25 -23.15 2.47
CA ASP A 387 -16.59 -23.44 1.95
C ASP A 387 -16.97 -22.59 0.74
N GLN A 388 -16.26 -21.49 0.51
CA GLN A 388 -16.49 -20.59 -0.61
C GLN A 388 -16.19 -21.27 -1.96
N VAL A 389 -16.96 -20.87 -2.97
CA VAL A 389 -16.69 -21.20 -4.38
C VAL A 389 -15.48 -20.42 -4.85
N PHE A 390 -14.50 -21.09 -5.45
CA PHE A 390 -13.24 -20.45 -5.79
C PHE A 390 -13.38 -19.47 -6.96
N VAL A 391 -12.86 -18.24 -6.79
CA VAL A 391 -13.07 -17.13 -7.75
C VAL A 391 -12.45 -17.38 -9.13
N LYS A 392 -11.34 -18.13 -9.18
CA LYS A 392 -10.68 -18.45 -10.45
C LYS A 392 -11.27 -19.69 -11.14
N ASP A 393 -11.89 -20.57 -10.36
CA ASP A 393 -12.59 -21.75 -10.87
C ASP A 393 -13.92 -21.95 -10.11
N PRO A 394 -15.02 -21.35 -10.60
CA PRO A 394 -16.32 -21.46 -9.96
C PRO A 394 -16.93 -22.87 -9.95
N SER A 395 -16.29 -23.86 -10.58
CA SER A 395 -16.77 -25.24 -10.56
C SER A 395 -16.43 -25.98 -9.27
N GLN A 396 -15.56 -25.42 -8.42
CA GLN A 396 -15.06 -26.08 -7.22
C GLN A 396 -15.04 -25.14 -6.01
N LYS A 397 -15.10 -25.73 -4.81
CA LYS A 397 -14.85 -25.01 -3.56
C LYS A 397 -13.36 -24.84 -3.31
N VAL A 398 -12.99 -23.85 -2.52
CA VAL A 398 -11.61 -23.64 -2.05
C VAL A 398 -11.01 -24.90 -1.41
N SER A 399 -11.76 -25.60 -0.57
CA SER A 399 -11.34 -26.90 0.00
C SER A 399 -10.91 -27.92 -1.07
N LYS A 400 -11.63 -28.01 -2.19
CA LYS A 400 -11.30 -28.94 -3.29
C LYS A 400 -10.08 -28.51 -4.08
N VAL A 401 -9.86 -27.22 -4.23
CA VAL A 401 -8.65 -26.68 -4.88
C VAL A 401 -7.40 -26.99 -4.03
N ILE A 402 -7.50 -26.89 -2.70
CA ILE A 402 -6.43 -27.26 -1.78
C ILE A 402 -6.14 -28.77 -1.87
N GLU A 403 -7.18 -29.61 -1.75
CA GLU A 403 -7.05 -31.07 -1.86
C GLU A 403 -6.41 -31.51 -3.20
N ALA A 404 -6.81 -30.88 -4.31
CA ALA A 404 -6.28 -31.18 -5.63
C ALA A 404 -4.81 -30.78 -5.83
N THR A 405 -4.28 -29.88 -5.00
CA THR A 405 -2.88 -29.43 -5.07
C THR A 405 -1.92 -30.47 -4.50
N GLY A 406 -2.36 -31.26 -3.51
CA GLY A 406 -1.57 -32.35 -2.94
C GLY A 406 -2.04 -32.78 -1.55
N PRO A 407 -1.69 -34.01 -1.12
CA PRO A 407 -2.05 -34.52 0.20
C PRO A 407 -1.30 -33.76 1.32
N GLY A 408 -1.96 -33.59 2.46
CA GLY A 408 -1.37 -32.97 3.67
C GLY A 408 -1.20 -31.46 3.60
N ILE A 409 -1.73 -30.79 2.57
CA ILE A 409 -1.79 -29.33 2.49
C ILE A 409 -3.07 -28.87 3.18
N GLU A 410 -2.96 -27.94 4.12
CA GLU A 410 -4.10 -27.39 4.85
C GLU A 410 -4.01 -25.87 4.95
N LEU A 411 -5.14 -25.19 4.80
CA LEU A 411 -5.26 -23.78 5.13
C LEU A 411 -5.10 -23.58 6.64
N ASP A 412 -4.09 -22.83 7.06
CA ASP A 412 -3.85 -22.53 8.47
C ASP A 412 -4.65 -21.31 8.90
N HIS A 413 -4.27 -20.13 8.40
CA HIS A 413 -4.85 -18.84 8.72
C HIS A 413 -4.77 -17.88 7.54
N PHE A 414 -5.59 -16.84 7.55
CA PHE A 414 -5.42 -15.68 6.69
C PHE A 414 -5.61 -14.39 7.48
N ALA A 415 -5.10 -13.29 6.94
CA ALA A 415 -5.44 -11.95 7.40
C ALA A 415 -5.66 -11.06 6.17
N ARG A 416 -6.66 -10.18 6.25
CA ARG A 416 -6.99 -9.22 5.19
C ARG A 416 -7.03 -7.82 5.79
N LEU A 417 -6.37 -6.87 5.14
CA LEU A 417 -6.49 -5.45 5.44
C LEU A 417 -7.03 -4.71 4.22
N ALA A 418 -7.83 -3.68 4.46
CA ALA A 418 -8.20 -2.72 3.43
C ALA A 418 -8.31 -1.31 4.00
N VAL A 419 -7.80 -0.35 3.24
CA VAL A 419 -7.67 1.05 3.63
C VAL A 419 -9.01 1.61 4.09
N GLY A 420 -9.04 2.12 5.31
CA GLY A 420 -10.22 2.78 5.89
C GLY A 420 -11.28 1.84 6.47
N GLU A 421 -11.06 0.52 6.45
CA GLU A 421 -11.88 -0.41 7.24
C GLU A 421 -11.46 -0.37 8.72
N SER A 422 -12.42 -0.45 9.64
CA SER A 422 -12.14 -0.64 11.07
C SER A 422 -11.49 -1.99 11.32
N ALA A 423 -10.75 -2.11 12.43
CA ALA A 423 -10.45 -3.43 12.98
C ALA A 423 -11.78 -4.00 13.51
N ASP A 424 -12.35 -4.94 12.76
CA ASP A 424 -13.52 -5.70 13.18
C ASP A 424 -13.09 -6.96 13.96
#